data_AF-A0A7G2D3J6-F1
#
_entry.id   AF-A0A7G2D3J6-F1
#
_cell.length_a   1.000
_cell.length_b   1.000
_cell.length_c   1.000
_cell.angle_alpha   90.00
_cell.angle_beta   90.00
_cell.angle_gamma   90.00
#
_symmetry.space_group_name_H-M   'P 1'
#
loop_
_entity.id
_entity.type
_entity.pdbx_description
1 polymer ?
#
loop_
_entity_poly.entity_id
_entity_poly.type
_entity_poly.pdbx_seq_one_letter_code
_entity_poly.pdbx_strand_id
1 'polypeptide(L)'
;MEWIADPGVGAWLRETLDDGLGSMHAVVPRGFPAYARVFHPATVRESPTAADSEVRVSWAQTAAAFGTTMHAEAQWHRIVRTPVDADWRTRIAPDGREFTAPLEGALDSDLVSILAGHLAAHTTTPDDGVVALWDGFGALVGFFGDGPSRAFLTFSDDPNHQAMLDRSIHDPFNNVFRKPTWQDGILSREISEGPRLQLPGRDYVLFSGGARDFIDPAWVLGVPWRDRVGEEHGFPPSAQSPNILWPKDRTWVMVSEIDYDSTIVAGSPDLVRAICTDERLEAKALREGADLTWDADEVNR
;
A
#
# COMPACT_ATOMS: atom_id res chain seq x y z
N MET A 1 -8.65 15.67 9.07
CA MET A 1 -9.26 14.70 8.15
C MET A 1 -10.58 14.23 8.70
N GLU A 2 -11.64 14.24 7.89
CA GLU A 2 -12.99 13.80 8.26
C GLU A 2 -13.53 12.80 7.23
N TRP A 3 -14.35 11.85 7.64
CA TRP A 3 -14.99 10.91 6.71
C TRP A 3 -15.91 11.63 5.72
N ILE A 4 -15.85 11.26 4.44
CA ILE A 4 -16.71 11.79 3.39
C ILE A 4 -17.80 10.75 3.10
N ALA A 5 -19.04 11.07 3.49
CA ALA A 5 -20.19 10.19 3.28
C ALA A 5 -20.68 10.13 1.82
N ASP A 6 -20.43 11.15 1.01
CA ASP A 6 -20.77 11.18 -0.41
C ASP A 6 -19.57 10.76 -1.28
N PRO A 7 -19.53 9.51 -1.80
CA PRO A 7 -18.43 9.05 -2.64
C PRO A 7 -18.42 9.70 -4.03
N GLY A 8 -19.44 10.47 -4.39
CA GLY A 8 -19.56 11.15 -5.67
C GLY A 8 -18.38 12.09 -5.99
N VAL A 9 -17.67 12.57 -4.97
CA VAL A 9 -16.44 13.38 -5.14
C VAL A 9 -15.35 12.66 -5.94
N GLY A 10 -15.34 11.33 -5.91
CA GLY A 10 -14.41 10.46 -6.64
C GLY A 10 -14.96 9.86 -7.94
N ALA A 11 -16.21 10.17 -8.34
CA ALA A 11 -16.86 9.53 -9.48
C ALA A 11 -16.09 9.69 -10.80
N TRP A 12 -15.38 10.82 -10.95
CA TRP A 12 -14.54 11.12 -12.10
C TRP A 12 -13.41 10.10 -12.31
N LEU A 13 -12.90 9.46 -11.24
CA LEU A 13 -11.85 8.44 -11.35
C LEU A 13 -12.37 7.29 -12.21
N ARG A 14 -13.57 6.80 -11.94
CA ARG A 14 -14.20 5.70 -12.69
C ARG A 14 -14.30 5.99 -14.19
N GLU A 15 -14.59 7.22 -14.58
CA GLU A 15 -14.71 7.63 -15.99
C GLU A 15 -13.37 7.63 -16.73
N THR A 16 -12.27 7.71 -15.97
CA THR A 16 -10.91 7.83 -16.51
C THR A 16 -10.07 6.56 -16.42
N LEU A 17 -10.56 5.53 -15.72
CA LEU A 17 -9.95 4.20 -15.66
C LEU A 17 -10.39 3.33 -16.85
N ASP A 18 -9.59 2.31 -17.15
CA ASP A 18 -9.91 1.27 -18.13
C ASP A 18 -10.64 0.10 -17.45
N ASP A 19 -11.57 -0.54 -18.16
CA ASP A 19 -12.24 -1.76 -17.69
C ASP A 19 -11.32 -3.01 -17.75
N GLY A 20 -10.18 -2.93 -18.43
CA GLY A 20 -9.25 -4.04 -18.68
C GLY A 20 -7.95 -3.94 -17.89
N LEU A 21 -7.37 -5.08 -17.53
CA LEU A 21 -6.14 -5.19 -16.72
C LEU A 21 -4.83 -5.08 -17.53
N GLY A 22 -4.89 -4.62 -18.79
CA GLY A 22 -3.75 -4.67 -19.72
C GLY A 22 -2.75 -3.51 -19.60
N SER A 23 -3.00 -2.55 -18.71
CA SER A 23 -2.07 -1.46 -18.41
C SER A 23 -2.31 -0.94 -17.01
N MET A 24 -1.43 -0.05 -16.54
CA MET A 24 -1.62 0.69 -15.27
C MET A 24 -2.96 1.42 -15.19
N HIS A 25 -3.62 1.71 -16.33
CA HIS A 25 -4.89 2.43 -16.35
C HIS A 25 -6.10 1.65 -15.82
N ALA A 26 -5.93 0.38 -15.51
CA ALA A 26 -6.90 -0.36 -14.69
C ALA A 26 -7.13 0.30 -13.31
N VAL A 27 -6.10 0.98 -12.78
CA VAL A 27 -6.09 1.57 -11.42
C VAL A 27 -5.61 3.02 -11.38
N VAL A 28 -4.88 3.49 -12.40
CA VAL A 28 -4.40 4.89 -12.52
C VAL A 28 -5.19 5.65 -13.58
N PRO A 29 -5.81 6.80 -13.27
CA PRO A 29 -6.62 7.52 -14.25
C PRO A 29 -5.81 8.05 -15.46
N ARG A 30 -6.43 8.00 -16.63
CA ARG A 30 -5.92 8.59 -17.88
C ARG A 30 -6.03 10.12 -17.88
N GLY A 31 -5.40 10.76 -18.86
CA GLY A 31 -5.60 12.19 -19.16
C GLY A 31 -4.69 13.15 -18.41
N PHE A 32 -3.69 12.63 -17.69
CA PHE A 32 -2.63 13.46 -17.12
C PHE A 32 -1.45 13.57 -18.11
N PRO A 33 -0.77 14.73 -18.19
CA PRO A 33 0.34 14.92 -19.13
C PRO A 33 1.57 14.02 -18.91
N ALA A 34 1.78 13.52 -17.69
CA ALA A 34 2.94 12.72 -17.33
C ALA A 34 2.67 11.81 -16.13
N TYR A 35 3.46 10.73 -16.02
CA TYR A 35 3.37 9.75 -14.94
C TYR A 35 4.74 9.42 -14.37
N ALA A 36 4.81 9.17 -13.06
CA ALA A 36 5.99 8.67 -12.35
C ALA A 36 5.64 7.37 -11.62
N ARG A 37 6.53 6.37 -11.66
CA ARG A 37 6.50 5.20 -10.78
C ARG A 37 7.53 5.40 -9.69
N VAL A 38 7.06 5.42 -8.44
CA VAL A 38 7.87 5.45 -7.21
C VAL A 38 7.94 4.02 -6.70
N PHE A 39 9.13 3.42 -6.74
CA PHE A 39 9.33 2.03 -6.34
C PHE A 39 9.33 1.92 -4.82
N HIS A 40 8.58 0.96 -4.28
CA HIS A 40 8.64 0.67 -2.85
C HIS A 40 9.98 0.01 -2.56
N PRO A 41 10.64 0.37 -1.44
CA PRO A 41 11.92 -0.20 -1.14
C PRO A 41 11.80 -1.68 -0.77
N ALA A 42 12.79 -2.46 -1.19
CA ALA A 42 12.99 -3.80 -0.70
C ALA A 42 13.79 -3.78 0.61
N THR A 43 14.00 -4.95 1.21
CA THR A 43 14.96 -5.10 2.30
C THR A 43 16.04 -6.12 1.96
N VAL A 44 17.18 -5.99 2.62
CA VAL A 44 18.33 -6.90 2.46
C VAL A 44 18.92 -7.24 3.81
N ARG A 45 19.45 -8.45 3.92
CA ARG A 45 20.31 -8.90 5.03
C ARG A 45 21.60 -9.51 4.48
N GLU A 46 22.68 -9.39 5.25
CA GLU A 46 24.02 -9.86 4.83
C GLU A 46 24.10 -11.38 4.62
N SER A 47 23.31 -12.16 5.37
CA SER A 47 23.20 -13.61 5.22
C SER A 47 21.86 -14.10 5.79
N PRO A 48 21.26 -15.17 5.23
CA PRO A 48 20.04 -15.80 5.77
C PRO A 48 20.15 -16.25 7.25
N THR A 49 21.38 -16.43 7.74
CA THR A 49 21.66 -16.85 9.12
C THR A 49 22.14 -15.71 10.02
N ALA A 50 22.34 -14.51 9.48
CA ALA A 50 22.76 -13.35 10.26
C ALA A 50 21.65 -12.94 11.23
N ALA A 51 22.02 -12.64 12.48
CA ALA A 51 21.09 -12.11 13.48
C ALA A 51 20.79 -10.61 13.28
N ASP A 52 21.39 -9.99 12.26
CA ASP A 52 21.25 -8.56 11.98
C ASP A 52 19.86 -8.23 11.44
N SER A 53 19.40 -7.02 11.74
CA SER A 53 18.15 -6.49 11.22
C SER A 53 18.22 -6.28 9.72
N GLU A 54 17.14 -6.61 9.02
CA GLU A 54 16.96 -6.23 7.62
C GLU A 54 17.11 -4.71 7.43
N VAL A 55 17.78 -4.31 6.35
CA VAL A 55 18.03 -2.91 6.00
C VAL A 55 17.34 -2.60 4.67
N ARG A 56 16.79 -1.40 4.56
CA ARG A 56 16.17 -0.89 3.32
C ARG A 56 17.18 -0.88 2.16
N VAL A 57 16.77 -1.36 0.99
CA VAL A 57 17.59 -1.37 -0.25
C VAL A 57 16.76 -0.93 -1.46
N SER A 58 17.41 -0.23 -2.39
CA SER A 58 16.79 0.17 -3.66
C SER A 58 16.73 -1.00 -4.64
N TRP A 59 15.78 -0.94 -5.57
CA TRP A 59 15.70 -1.85 -6.71
C TRP A 59 16.94 -1.78 -7.59
N ALA A 60 17.54 -0.60 -7.78
CA ALA A 60 18.79 -0.46 -8.52
C ALA A 60 19.95 -1.23 -7.86
N GLN A 61 20.04 -1.20 -6.53
CA GLN A 61 21.03 -1.98 -5.78
C GLN A 61 20.73 -3.48 -5.84
N THR A 62 19.46 -3.88 -5.74
CA THR A 62 19.03 -5.28 -5.94
C THR A 62 19.39 -5.75 -7.35
N ALA A 63 19.08 -4.96 -8.37
CA ALA A 63 19.38 -5.29 -9.76
C ALA A 63 20.88 -5.49 -9.99
N ALA A 64 21.71 -4.63 -9.39
CA ALA A 64 23.16 -4.79 -9.42
C ALA A 64 23.61 -6.10 -8.77
N ALA A 65 23.02 -6.50 -7.65
CA ALA A 65 23.34 -7.76 -6.96
C ALA A 65 22.97 -9.00 -7.80
N PHE A 66 21.86 -8.95 -8.53
CA PHE A 66 21.38 -10.06 -9.39
C PHE A 66 21.87 -10.00 -10.84
N GLY A 67 22.63 -8.97 -11.21
CA GLY A 67 23.06 -8.73 -12.59
C GLY A 67 21.89 -8.54 -13.55
N THR A 68 20.85 -7.83 -13.12
CA THR A 68 19.68 -7.40 -13.90
C THR A 68 19.71 -5.89 -14.12
N THR A 69 18.80 -5.38 -14.96
CA THR A 69 18.73 -3.96 -15.31
C THR A 69 17.52 -3.31 -14.66
N MET A 70 17.73 -2.19 -13.97
CA MET A 70 16.64 -1.41 -13.41
C MET A 70 16.07 -0.41 -14.45
N HIS A 71 14.75 -0.45 -14.67
CA HIS A 71 14.02 0.44 -15.59
C HIS A 71 12.59 0.72 -15.07
N ALA A 72 11.79 1.53 -15.79
CA ALA A 72 10.50 2.01 -15.30
C ALA A 72 9.44 0.89 -15.16
N GLU A 73 9.41 -0.05 -16.09
CA GLU A 73 8.51 -1.20 -16.08
C GLU A 73 9.08 -2.46 -15.40
N ALA A 74 10.22 -2.33 -14.69
CA ALA A 74 10.87 -3.47 -14.04
C ALA A 74 9.91 -4.19 -13.08
N GLN A 75 9.96 -5.52 -13.07
CA GLN A 75 9.13 -6.36 -12.20
C GLN A 75 10.00 -7.10 -11.20
N TRP A 76 9.63 -7.08 -9.92
CA TRP A 76 10.50 -7.55 -8.84
C TRP A 76 11.04 -8.97 -9.10
N HIS A 77 10.15 -9.92 -9.41
CA HIS A 77 10.54 -11.31 -9.65
C HIS A 77 11.50 -11.49 -10.85
N ARG A 78 11.51 -10.58 -11.82
CA ARG A 78 12.52 -10.58 -12.90
C ARG A 78 13.83 -9.98 -12.42
N ILE A 79 13.78 -8.90 -11.65
CA ILE A 79 14.97 -8.28 -11.02
C ILE A 79 15.73 -9.28 -10.17
N VAL A 80 15.04 -10.09 -9.36
CA VAL A 80 15.66 -11.12 -8.49
C VAL A 80 15.79 -12.50 -9.15
N ARG A 81 15.58 -12.57 -10.48
CA ARG A 81 15.71 -13.78 -11.32
C ARG A 81 15.01 -15.00 -10.73
N THR A 82 13.76 -14.84 -10.33
CA THR A 82 12.97 -15.90 -9.70
C THR A 82 12.76 -17.08 -10.65
N PRO A 83 13.18 -18.31 -10.27
CA PRO A 83 12.81 -19.53 -10.99
C PRO A 83 11.30 -19.81 -10.96
N VAL A 84 10.78 -20.56 -11.95
CA VAL A 84 9.34 -20.81 -12.14
C VAL A 84 8.60 -21.33 -10.90
N ASP A 85 9.27 -22.14 -10.05
CA ASP A 85 8.66 -22.77 -8.86
C ASP A 85 9.27 -22.25 -7.54
N ALA A 86 9.91 -21.09 -7.58
CA ALA A 86 10.54 -20.49 -6.41
C ALA A 86 9.71 -19.33 -5.85
N ASP A 87 9.87 -19.10 -4.55
CA ASP A 87 9.34 -17.89 -3.94
C ASP A 87 10.08 -16.66 -4.49
N TRP A 88 9.32 -15.70 -4.98
CA TRP A 88 9.83 -14.42 -5.44
C TRP A 88 10.01 -13.42 -4.28
N ARG A 89 9.34 -13.66 -3.14
CA ARG A 89 9.38 -12.73 -2.00
C ARG A 89 10.76 -12.71 -1.37
N THR A 90 11.37 -13.86 -1.13
CA THR A 90 12.72 -13.93 -0.56
C THR A 90 13.70 -14.62 -1.51
N ARG A 91 14.79 -13.92 -1.87
CA ARG A 91 15.80 -14.41 -2.83
C ARG A 91 17.21 -14.14 -2.36
N ILE A 92 18.07 -15.13 -2.53
CA ILE A 92 19.51 -15.02 -2.26
C ILE A 92 20.22 -14.63 -3.55
N ALA A 93 20.96 -13.51 -3.52
CA ALA A 93 21.77 -13.05 -4.62
C ALA A 93 23.08 -13.87 -4.76
N PRO A 94 23.76 -13.85 -5.91
CA PRO A 94 25.05 -14.52 -6.12
C PRO A 94 26.15 -14.14 -5.12
N ASP A 95 26.05 -12.96 -4.51
CA ASP A 95 26.99 -12.49 -3.47
C ASP A 95 26.67 -13.02 -2.06
N GLY A 96 25.61 -13.81 -1.91
CA GLY A 96 25.22 -14.47 -0.65
C GLY A 96 24.23 -13.69 0.21
N ARG A 97 23.91 -12.43 -0.14
CA ARG A 97 22.93 -11.63 0.59
C ARG A 97 21.51 -12.07 0.26
N GLU A 98 20.61 -11.97 1.24
CA GLU A 98 19.19 -12.31 1.09
C GLU A 98 18.37 -11.02 0.98
N PHE A 99 17.53 -10.96 -0.05
CA PHE A 99 16.66 -9.83 -0.37
C PHE A 99 15.21 -10.25 -0.16
N THR A 100 14.43 -9.38 0.47
CA THR A 100 12.99 -9.53 0.64
C THR A 100 12.27 -8.47 -0.19
N ALA A 101 11.20 -8.89 -0.87
CA ALA A 101 10.42 -8.05 -1.76
C ALA A 101 9.85 -6.82 -1.04
N PRO A 102 9.63 -5.72 -1.78
CA PRO A 102 8.91 -4.57 -1.25
C PRO A 102 7.52 -4.94 -0.77
N LEU A 103 7.01 -4.15 0.18
CA LEU A 103 5.63 -4.25 0.61
C LEU A 103 4.70 -3.80 -0.52
N GLU A 104 3.76 -4.65 -0.90
CA GLU A 104 2.73 -4.30 -1.89
C GLU A 104 1.66 -3.40 -1.24
N GLY A 105 1.12 -2.46 -2.01
CA GLY A 105 -0.02 -1.64 -1.60
C GLY A 105 0.26 -0.53 -0.59
N ALA A 106 1.44 -0.50 0.02
CA ALA A 106 1.79 0.51 1.01
C ALA A 106 3.21 1.05 0.85
N LEU A 107 3.30 2.37 0.68
CA LEU A 107 4.56 3.11 0.70
C LEU A 107 4.90 3.51 2.15
N ASP A 108 6.17 3.37 2.54
CA ASP A 108 6.65 3.73 3.88
C ASP A 108 6.34 5.19 4.25
N SER A 109 6.03 5.45 5.52
CA SER A 109 5.50 6.75 5.96
C SER A 109 6.46 7.92 5.71
N ASP A 110 7.77 7.70 5.79
CA ASP A 110 8.80 8.69 5.48
C ASP A 110 8.85 9.00 3.97
N LEU A 111 8.66 7.99 3.12
CA LEU A 111 8.61 8.16 1.66
C LEU A 111 7.30 8.82 1.22
N VAL A 112 6.17 8.47 1.85
CA VAL A 112 4.90 9.21 1.68
C VAL A 112 5.09 10.68 2.01
N SER A 113 5.87 11.01 3.04
CA SER A 113 6.11 12.40 3.45
C SER A 113 6.95 13.20 2.46
N ILE A 114 7.99 12.57 1.92
CA ILE A 114 8.80 13.16 0.86
C ILE A 114 7.94 13.39 -0.39
N LEU A 115 7.15 12.38 -0.78
CA LEU A 115 6.25 12.47 -1.93
C LEU A 115 5.19 13.56 -1.74
N ALA A 116 4.55 13.61 -0.57
CA ALA A 116 3.57 14.62 -0.19
C ALA A 116 4.12 16.05 -0.29
N GLY A 117 5.40 16.26 0.01
CA GLY A 117 6.07 17.55 -0.18
C GLY A 117 6.05 18.02 -1.64
N HIS A 118 6.32 17.12 -2.58
CA HIS A 118 6.21 17.40 -4.02
C HIS A 118 4.76 17.60 -4.44
N LEU A 119 3.86 16.74 -4.00
CA LEU A 119 2.42 16.85 -4.32
C LEU A 119 1.83 18.19 -3.86
N ALA A 120 2.16 18.63 -2.63
CA ALA A 120 1.72 19.90 -2.07
C ALA A 120 2.27 21.12 -2.84
N ALA A 121 3.47 21.03 -3.42
CA ALA A 121 4.08 22.11 -4.20
C ALA A 121 3.46 22.26 -5.61
N HIS A 122 2.77 21.24 -6.10
CA HIS A 122 2.23 21.17 -7.48
C HIS A 122 0.70 21.20 -7.54
N THR A 123 0.05 21.81 -6.55
CA THR A 123 -1.40 22.08 -6.53
C THR A 123 -1.67 23.48 -5.97
N THR A 124 -2.80 24.06 -6.38
CA THR A 124 -3.33 25.29 -5.78
C THR A 124 -4.15 25.02 -4.52
N THR A 125 -4.49 23.76 -4.24
CA THR A 125 -5.29 23.33 -3.08
C THR A 125 -4.56 22.27 -2.23
N PRO A 126 -3.40 22.58 -1.62
CA PRO A 126 -2.58 21.60 -0.90
C PRO A 126 -3.18 21.11 0.43
N ASP A 127 -4.14 21.85 0.98
CA ASP A 127 -4.87 21.52 2.23
C ASP A 127 -6.28 20.94 1.96
N ASP A 128 -6.74 20.94 0.69
CA ASP A 128 -8.10 20.55 0.31
C ASP A 128 -8.04 19.47 -0.77
N GLY A 129 -8.25 18.23 -0.34
CA GLY A 129 -8.15 17.04 -1.17
C GLY A 129 -8.95 15.88 -0.58
N VAL A 130 -8.83 14.73 -1.24
CA VAL A 130 -9.50 13.50 -0.84
C VAL A 130 -8.47 12.39 -0.72
N VAL A 131 -8.56 11.65 0.38
CA VAL A 131 -7.82 10.43 0.66
C VAL A 131 -8.79 9.25 0.51
N ALA A 132 -8.38 8.21 -0.21
CA ALA A 132 -9.13 6.97 -0.33
C ALA A 132 -8.34 5.81 0.26
N LEU A 133 -9.04 4.95 1.02
CA LEU A 133 -8.52 3.71 1.58
C LEU A 133 -9.36 2.53 1.14
N TRP A 134 -8.72 1.47 0.66
CA TRP A 134 -9.39 0.25 0.25
C TRP A 134 -10.00 -0.46 1.45
N ASP A 135 -11.29 -0.75 1.39
CA ASP A 135 -12.03 -1.32 2.51
C ASP A 135 -11.74 -2.81 2.77
N GLY A 136 -11.05 -3.48 1.84
CA GLY A 136 -10.61 -4.86 1.99
C GLY A 136 -9.34 -5.04 2.83
N PHE A 137 -8.69 -3.96 3.27
CA PHE A 137 -7.58 -4.08 4.21
C PHE A 137 -8.04 -4.71 5.52
N GLY A 138 -7.31 -5.74 5.96
CA GLY A 138 -7.62 -6.50 7.16
C GLY A 138 -7.87 -5.59 8.36
N ALA A 139 -9.09 -5.68 8.89
CA ALA A 139 -9.63 -4.95 10.03
C ALA A 139 -9.76 -3.43 9.91
N LEU A 140 -9.58 -2.87 8.71
CA LEU A 140 -9.86 -1.45 8.52
C LEU A 140 -11.33 -1.16 8.85
N VAL A 141 -12.24 -1.96 8.31
CA VAL A 141 -13.69 -1.88 8.55
C VAL A 141 -14.17 -2.99 9.48
N GLY A 142 -15.19 -2.68 10.27
CA GLY A 142 -15.93 -3.69 11.03
C GLY A 142 -16.90 -4.48 10.16
N PHE A 143 -17.26 -5.69 10.61
CA PHE A 143 -18.18 -6.58 9.89
C PHE A 143 -18.97 -7.48 10.84
N PHE A 144 -20.01 -8.15 10.33
CA PHE A 144 -20.72 -9.19 11.06
C PHE A 144 -20.08 -10.56 10.81
N GLY A 145 -19.61 -11.21 11.87
CA GLY A 145 -18.98 -12.52 11.76
C GLY A 145 -18.86 -13.26 13.09
N ASP A 146 -18.47 -14.53 13.00
CA ASP A 146 -18.40 -15.45 14.15
C ASP A 146 -17.03 -15.45 14.86
N GLY A 147 -16.02 -14.79 14.25
CA GLY A 147 -14.69 -14.55 14.81
C GLY A 147 -14.32 -13.06 14.79
N PRO A 148 -13.35 -12.62 15.60
CA PRO A 148 -12.95 -11.22 15.66
C PRO A 148 -12.37 -10.73 14.34
N SER A 149 -12.47 -9.43 14.08
CA SER A 149 -11.90 -8.78 12.88
C SER A 149 -10.37 -8.90 12.80
N ARG A 150 -9.72 -9.17 13.93
CA ARG A 150 -8.30 -9.52 14.09
C ARG A 150 -8.10 -10.55 15.18
N ALA A 151 -7.07 -11.38 15.03
CA ALA A 151 -6.56 -12.22 16.09
C ALA A 151 -5.17 -11.72 16.51
N PHE A 152 -5.03 -11.31 17.77
CA PHE A 152 -3.73 -11.05 18.37
C PHE A 152 -3.25 -12.34 19.04
N LEU A 153 -2.25 -13.00 18.44
CA LEU A 153 -1.61 -14.16 19.04
C LEU A 153 -0.65 -13.67 20.13
N THR A 154 -1.09 -13.66 21.37
CA THR A 154 -0.20 -13.47 22.52
C THR A 154 0.33 -14.83 22.95
N PHE A 155 1.64 -15.04 22.80
CA PHE A 155 2.32 -16.18 23.43
C PHE A 155 2.53 -15.83 24.90
N SER A 156 1.70 -16.38 25.78
CA SER A 156 1.98 -16.40 27.21
C SER A 156 2.20 -17.84 27.67
N ASP A 157 3.17 -18.05 28.56
CA ASP A 157 3.46 -19.36 29.17
C ASP A 157 2.46 -19.73 30.28
N ASP A 158 1.30 -19.06 30.35
CA ASP A 158 0.26 -19.40 31.31
C ASP A 158 -0.48 -20.67 30.85
N PRO A 159 -0.46 -21.77 31.64
CA PRO A 159 -1.17 -23.00 31.30
C PRO A 159 -2.68 -22.80 31.07
N ASN A 160 -3.29 -21.79 31.69
CA ASN A 160 -4.70 -21.46 31.47
C ASN A 160 -4.92 -20.75 30.13
N HIS A 161 -3.94 -19.96 29.67
CA HIS A 161 -3.98 -19.27 28.37
C HIS A 161 -3.79 -20.26 27.22
N GLN A 162 -2.86 -21.21 27.35
CA GLN A 162 -2.74 -22.32 26.38
C GLN A 162 -4.00 -23.19 26.33
N ALA A 163 -4.60 -23.53 27.48
CA ALA A 163 -5.85 -24.29 27.51
C ALA A 163 -7.05 -23.51 26.91
N MET A 164 -7.05 -22.18 27.01
CA MET A 164 -8.04 -21.30 26.35
C MET A 164 -7.84 -21.28 24.83
N LEU A 165 -6.59 -21.15 24.37
CA LEU A 165 -6.24 -21.20 22.95
C LEU A 165 -6.56 -22.57 22.35
N ASP A 166 -6.19 -23.67 23.01
CA ASP A 166 -6.49 -25.03 22.53
C ASP A 166 -8.00 -25.29 22.43
N ARG A 167 -8.82 -24.77 23.36
CA ARG A 167 -10.29 -24.83 23.24
C ARG A 167 -10.84 -23.96 22.11
N SER A 168 -10.23 -22.81 21.85
CA SER A 168 -10.68 -21.88 20.81
C SER A 168 -10.25 -22.31 19.41
N ILE A 169 -9.17 -23.07 19.28
CA ILE A 169 -8.60 -23.53 17.99
C ILE A 169 -9.21 -24.88 17.57
N HIS A 170 -9.65 -25.72 18.51
CA HIS A 170 -10.12 -27.09 18.21
C HIS A 170 -11.63 -27.30 18.23
N ASP A 171 -12.46 -26.27 18.40
CA ASP A 171 -13.92 -26.42 18.35
C ASP A 171 -14.63 -25.65 17.21
N PRO A 172 -14.24 -25.84 15.93
CA PRO A 172 -14.94 -25.22 14.79
C PRO A 172 -16.33 -25.84 14.53
N PHE A 173 -16.64 -27.00 15.09
CA PHE A 173 -17.89 -27.75 14.80
C PHE A 173 -19.01 -27.60 15.83
N ASN A 174 -18.74 -27.04 17.02
CA ASN A 174 -19.77 -26.86 18.07
C ASN A 174 -20.47 -25.48 18.01
N ASN A 175 -20.20 -24.69 16.97
CA ASN A 175 -20.61 -23.29 16.86
C ASN A 175 -21.53 -22.97 15.66
N VAL A 176 -22.17 -23.97 15.05
CA VAL A 176 -23.05 -23.80 13.86
C VAL A 176 -24.32 -22.96 14.15
N PHE A 177 -24.59 -22.65 15.42
CA PHE A 177 -25.72 -21.82 15.87
C PHE A 177 -25.32 -20.45 16.43
N ARG A 178 -24.03 -20.08 16.39
CA ARG A 178 -23.61 -18.74 16.83
C ARG A 178 -24.17 -17.73 15.82
N LYS A 179 -24.90 -16.74 16.34
CA LYS A 179 -25.37 -15.64 15.49
C LYS A 179 -24.17 -14.72 15.25
N PRO A 180 -23.92 -14.30 13.99
CA PRO A 180 -22.91 -13.30 13.70
C PRO A 180 -23.14 -12.07 14.56
N THR A 181 -22.10 -11.65 15.29
CA THR A 181 -22.10 -10.39 16.03
C THR A 181 -21.25 -9.38 15.30
N TRP A 182 -21.54 -8.10 15.54
CA TRP A 182 -20.69 -7.02 15.04
C TRP A 182 -19.28 -7.15 15.61
N GLN A 183 -18.28 -7.07 14.75
CA GLN A 183 -16.87 -7.05 15.07
C GLN A 183 -16.34 -5.68 14.67
N ASP A 184 -15.80 -4.92 15.62
CA ASP A 184 -15.27 -3.59 15.33
C ASP A 184 -14.00 -3.68 14.48
N GLY A 185 -13.87 -2.75 13.53
CA GLY A 185 -12.63 -2.47 12.83
C GLY A 185 -11.90 -1.30 13.47
N ILE A 186 -10.83 -0.84 12.81
CA ILE A 186 -10.17 0.43 13.14
C ILE A 186 -11.16 1.59 12.97
N LEU A 187 -11.94 1.56 11.88
CA LEU A 187 -12.96 2.55 11.60
C LEU A 187 -14.23 2.25 12.40
N SER A 188 -14.93 3.32 12.79
CA SER A 188 -16.19 3.20 13.51
C SER A 188 -17.22 2.40 12.72
N ARG A 189 -18.22 1.87 13.42
CA ARG A 189 -19.36 1.19 12.78
C ARG A 189 -20.07 2.06 11.74
N GLU A 190 -20.26 3.35 12.03
CA GLU A 190 -20.86 4.31 11.09
C GLU A 190 -20.10 4.37 9.77
N ILE A 191 -18.76 4.49 9.82
CA ILE A 191 -17.93 4.53 8.61
C ILE A 191 -17.90 3.16 7.93
N SER A 192 -17.83 2.08 8.72
CA SER A 192 -17.81 0.70 8.23
C SER A 192 -19.09 0.33 7.49
N GLU A 193 -20.26 0.81 7.92
CA GLU A 193 -21.55 0.58 7.25
C GLU A 193 -21.86 1.67 6.19
N GLY A 194 -21.02 2.70 6.08
CA GLY A 194 -21.22 3.85 5.19
C GLY A 194 -21.00 3.55 3.70
N PRO A 195 -21.34 4.51 2.81
CA PRO A 195 -21.12 4.36 1.37
C PRO A 195 -19.63 4.19 1.00
N ARG A 196 -19.39 3.64 -0.20
CA ARG A 196 -18.05 3.43 -0.79
C ARG A 196 -17.93 4.10 -2.14
N LEU A 197 -16.74 4.61 -2.43
CA LEU A 197 -16.32 4.87 -3.82
C LEU A 197 -15.99 3.53 -4.46
N GLN A 198 -16.82 3.09 -5.40
CA GLN A 198 -16.58 1.83 -6.12
C GLN A 198 -15.74 2.10 -7.37
N LEU A 199 -14.56 1.52 -7.45
CA LEU A 199 -13.75 1.47 -8.67
C LEU A 199 -13.72 0.01 -9.16
N PRO A 200 -13.29 -0.27 -10.41
CA PRO A 200 -13.20 -1.64 -10.90
C PRO A 200 -12.44 -2.56 -9.93
N GLY A 201 -13.15 -3.54 -9.34
CA GLY A 201 -12.58 -4.54 -8.43
C GLY A 201 -12.22 -4.06 -7.02
N ARG A 202 -12.44 -2.78 -6.67
CA ARG A 202 -12.03 -2.21 -5.37
C ARG A 202 -13.02 -1.17 -4.87
N ASP A 203 -13.40 -1.27 -3.59
CA ASP A 203 -14.25 -0.30 -2.91
C ASP A 203 -13.45 0.49 -1.88
N TYR A 204 -13.66 1.81 -1.82
CA TYR A 204 -12.87 2.70 -0.97
C TYR A 204 -13.72 3.51 0.00
N VAL A 205 -13.21 3.66 1.22
CA VAL A 205 -13.66 4.67 2.19
C VAL A 205 -12.93 5.98 1.91
N LEU A 206 -13.66 7.10 1.90
CA LEU A 206 -13.10 8.41 1.60
C LEU A 206 -12.97 9.28 2.85
N PHE A 207 -11.89 10.06 2.91
CA PHE A 207 -11.66 11.09 3.92
C PHE A 207 -11.26 12.41 3.26
N SER A 208 -11.63 13.54 3.85
CA SER A 208 -11.06 14.83 3.50
C SER A 208 -9.62 14.86 4.01
N GLY A 209 -8.69 15.30 3.17
CA GLY A 209 -7.27 15.39 3.50
C GLY A 209 -6.45 15.90 2.33
N GLY A 210 -5.60 16.88 2.57
CA GLY A 210 -4.69 17.46 1.59
C GLY A 210 -3.32 16.81 1.63
N ALA A 211 -2.49 17.07 0.62
CA ALA A 211 -1.10 16.63 0.61
C ALA A 211 -0.32 17.14 1.83
N ARG A 212 -0.64 18.32 2.34
CA ARG A 212 0.01 18.87 3.55
C ARG A 212 -0.22 18.08 4.82
N ASP A 213 -1.29 17.30 4.90
CA ASP A 213 -1.50 16.44 6.07
C ASP A 213 -0.47 15.31 6.16
N PHE A 214 0.26 15.04 5.07
CA PHE A 214 1.19 13.92 4.95
C PHE A 214 2.67 14.33 4.91
N ILE A 215 3.02 15.64 4.92
CA ILE A 215 4.42 16.10 4.77
C ILE A 215 5.31 15.79 5.99
N ASP A 216 4.71 15.50 7.14
CA ASP A 216 5.40 15.07 8.35
C ASP A 216 5.33 13.54 8.45
N PRO A 217 6.45 12.80 8.56
CA PRO A 217 6.46 11.35 8.74
C PRO A 217 5.66 10.84 9.95
N ALA A 218 5.35 11.72 10.90
CA ALA A 218 4.44 11.44 12.00
C ALA A 218 2.94 11.49 11.61
N TRP A 219 2.57 11.67 10.33
CA TRP A 219 1.17 11.70 9.86
C TRP A 219 0.37 10.47 10.32
N VAL A 220 1.03 9.31 10.46
CA VAL A 220 0.46 8.07 10.99
C VAL A 220 -0.22 8.27 12.35
N LEU A 221 0.27 9.22 13.15
CA LEU A 221 -0.27 9.51 14.48
C LEU A 221 -1.57 10.32 14.43
N GLY A 222 -1.81 11.04 13.34
CA GLY A 222 -2.89 12.03 13.18
C GLY A 222 -4.07 11.57 12.31
N VAL A 223 -3.94 10.44 11.59
CA VAL A 223 -5.00 9.93 10.72
C VAL A 223 -6.11 9.19 11.50
N PRO A 224 -7.37 9.25 11.04
CA PRO A 224 -8.49 8.61 11.72
C PRO A 224 -8.48 7.08 11.63
N TRP A 225 -7.66 6.49 10.76
CA TRP A 225 -7.48 5.04 10.61
C TRP A 225 -6.18 4.52 11.25
N ARG A 226 -5.67 5.22 12.27
CA ARG A 226 -4.56 4.75 13.09
C ARG A 226 -4.96 3.54 13.91
N ASP A 227 -4.12 2.51 13.90
CA ASP A 227 -4.36 1.24 14.61
C ASP A 227 -4.09 1.32 16.12
N ARG A 228 -4.99 1.99 16.84
CA ARG A 228 -4.89 2.13 18.30
C ARG A 228 -5.02 0.80 19.04
N VAL A 229 -5.81 -0.13 18.49
CA VAL A 229 -5.98 -1.46 19.10
C VAL A 229 -4.68 -2.25 19.02
N GLY A 230 -3.96 -2.18 17.89
CA GLY A 230 -2.61 -2.74 17.79
C GLY A 230 -1.65 -2.16 18.84
N GLU A 231 -1.68 -0.84 19.05
CA GLU A 231 -0.85 -0.19 20.07
C GLU A 231 -1.14 -0.65 21.50
N GLU A 232 -2.41 -0.83 21.85
CA GLU A 232 -2.81 -1.39 23.15
C GLU A 232 -2.26 -2.81 23.37
N HIS A 233 -1.98 -3.54 22.29
CA HIS A 233 -1.37 -4.87 22.32
C HIS A 233 0.16 -4.85 22.16
N GLY A 234 0.79 -3.66 22.24
CA GLY A 234 2.25 -3.51 22.24
C GLY A 234 2.88 -3.39 20.85
N PHE A 235 2.09 -3.31 19.78
CA PHE A 235 2.61 -2.99 18.44
C PHE A 235 2.96 -1.50 18.33
N PRO A 236 3.94 -1.13 17.47
CA PRO A 236 4.22 0.29 17.23
C PRO A 236 3.02 0.99 16.55
N PRO A 237 2.88 2.32 16.72
CA PRO A 237 1.87 3.08 15.99
C PRO A 237 1.96 2.87 14.49
N SER A 238 0.83 2.51 13.88
CA SER A 238 0.76 2.20 12.45
C SER A 238 -0.57 2.66 11.85
N ALA A 239 -0.53 2.93 10.56
CA ALA A 239 -1.68 3.26 9.74
C ALA A 239 -1.34 2.91 8.29
N GLN A 240 -2.34 2.49 7.52
CA GLN A 240 -2.17 2.26 6.09
C GLN A 240 -1.83 3.58 5.37
N SER A 241 -0.93 3.54 4.39
CA SER A 241 -0.71 4.68 3.51
C SER A 241 -1.96 4.95 2.66
N PRO A 242 -2.21 6.20 2.23
CA PRO A 242 -3.27 6.49 1.27
C PRO A 242 -3.17 5.60 0.04
N ASN A 243 -4.24 4.88 -0.32
CA ASN A 243 -4.27 4.15 -1.59
C ASN A 243 -4.46 5.10 -2.75
N ILE A 244 -5.32 6.11 -2.59
CA ILE A 244 -5.48 7.18 -3.57
C ILE A 244 -5.47 8.51 -2.84
N LEU A 245 -4.78 9.49 -3.39
CA LEU A 245 -4.79 10.88 -2.92
C LEU A 245 -4.90 11.80 -4.13
N TRP A 246 -5.80 12.79 -4.08
CA TRP A 246 -5.87 13.85 -5.09
C TRP A 246 -6.31 15.18 -4.47
N PRO A 247 -5.84 16.32 -4.99
CA PRO A 247 -6.26 17.64 -4.55
C PRO A 247 -7.60 18.02 -5.19
N LYS A 248 -8.29 18.99 -4.62
CA LYS A 248 -9.57 19.50 -5.14
C LYS A 248 -9.48 20.04 -6.57
N ASP A 249 -8.38 20.68 -6.93
CA ASP A 249 -8.13 21.15 -8.30
C ASP A 249 -7.73 20.04 -9.29
N ARG A 250 -7.58 18.79 -8.81
CA ARG A 250 -7.29 17.58 -9.59
C ARG A 250 -6.06 17.72 -10.50
N THR A 251 -5.06 18.53 -10.11
CA THR A 251 -3.85 18.73 -10.90
C THR A 251 -2.92 17.50 -10.91
N TRP A 252 -3.10 16.60 -9.95
CA TRP A 252 -2.41 15.32 -9.88
C TRP A 252 -3.28 14.27 -9.17
N VAL A 253 -2.88 13.01 -9.28
CA VAL A 253 -3.35 11.91 -8.43
C VAL A 253 -2.17 11.02 -8.05
N MET A 254 -2.16 10.53 -6.83
CA MET A 254 -1.25 9.49 -6.35
C MET A 254 -2.06 8.20 -6.14
N VAL A 255 -1.55 7.07 -6.63
CA VAL A 255 -2.17 5.75 -6.53
C VAL A 255 -1.15 4.74 -6.02
N SER A 256 -1.36 4.21 -4.81
CA SER A 256 -0.66 3.06 -4.25
C SER A 256 -1.62 1.86 -4.31
N GLU A 257 -1.57 1.14 -5.44
CA GLU A 257 -2.45 0.00 -5.70
C GLU A 257 -2.04 -1.22 -4.87
N ILE A 258 -3.03 -1.96 -4.37
CA ILE A 258 -2.87 -3.02 -3.38
C ILE A 258 -1.92 -4.13 -3.83
N ASP A 259 -1.94 -4.46 -5.12
CA ASP A 259 -1.12 -5.52 -5.72
C ASP A 259 0.18 -4.99 -6.35
N TYR A 260 0.49 -3.70 -6.19
CA TYR A 260 1.70 -3.09 -6.74
C TYR A 260 2.76 -2.89 -5.66
N ASP A 261 3.99 -3.21 -6.04
CA ASP A 261 5.24 -2.93 -5.31
C ASP A 261 5.74 -1.49 -5.55
N SER A 262 4.83 -0.60 -5.97
CA SER A 262 5.14 0.77 -6.34
C SER A 262 3.91 1.67 -6.29
N THR A 263 4.16 2.96 -6.09
CA THR A 263 3.16 4.03 -6.12
C THR A 263 3.28 4.79 -7.43
N ILE A 264 2.16 5.01 -8.12
CA ILE A 264 2.11 5.80 -9.37
C ILE A 264 1.58 7.20 -9.08
N VAL A 265 2.27 8.22 -9.59
CA VAL A 265 1.81 9.61 -9.56
C VAL A 265 1.55 10.08 -10.97
N ALA A 266 0.32 10.52 -11.24
CA ALA A 266 -0.08 11.15 -12.49
C ALA A 266 -0.20 12.67 -12.26
N GLY A 267 0.35 13.48 -13.16
CA GLY A 267 0.34 14.94 -12.97
C GLY A 267 1.03 15.71 -14.08
N SER A 268 1.46 16.93 -13.75
CA SER A 268 2.24 17.75 -14.68
C SER A 268 3.64 17.17 -14.95
N PRO A 269 4.27 17.47 -16.10
CA PRO A 269 5.65 17.05 -16.37
C PRO A 269 6.66 17.59 -15.37
N ASP A 270 6.40 18.76 -14.78
CA ASP A 270 7.27 19.36 -13.76
C ASP A 270 7.18 18.61 -12.42
N LEU A 271 5.98 18.18 -12.02
CA LEU A 271 5.81 17.31 -10.85
C LEU A 271 6.54 15.99 -11.03
N VAL A 272 6.33 15.32 -12.18
CA VAL A 272 6.99 14.04 -12.49
C VAL A 272 8.51 14.19 -12.51
N ARG A 273 9.02 15.26 -13.12
CA ARG A 273 10.46 15.57 -13.11
C ARG A 273 10.97 15.75 -11.67
N ALA A 274 10.29 16.54 -10.85
CA ALA A 274 10.69 16.80 -9.47
C ALA A 274 10.80 15.50 -8.67
N ILE A 275 9.79 14.63 -8.76
CA ILE A 275 9.78 13.31 -8.12
C ILE A 275 10.94 12.44 -8.61
N CYS A 276 11.15 12.32 -9.93
CA CYS A 276 12.20 11.48 -10.50
C CYS A 276 13.63 12.00 -10.27
N THR A 277 13.79 13.25 -9.85
CA THR A 277 15.10 13.85 -9.52
C THR A 277 15.41 13.87 -8.03
N ASP A 278 14.46 13.53 -7.16
CA ASP A 278 14.68 13.47 -5.72
C ASP A 278 15.33 12.14 -5.35
N GLU A 279 16.63 12.15 -5.03
CA GLU A 279 17.40 10.94 -4.70
C GLU A 279 16.89 10.18 -3.46
N ARG A 280 16.02 10.79 -2.66
CA ARG A 280 15.37 10.12 -1.52
C ARG A 280 14.24 9.20 -1.95
N LEU A 281 13.74 9.35 -3.19
CA LEU A 281 12.76 8.48 -3.82
C LEU A 281 13.42 7.72 -4.97
N GLU A 282 13.31 6.39 -4.98
CA GLU A 282 13.61 5.65 -6.20
C GLU A 282 12.42 5.76 -7.15
N ALA A 283 12.51 6.68 -8.12
CA ALA A 283 11.42 6.95 -9.03
C ALA A 283 11.87 7.04 -10.49
N LYS A 284 11.00 6.64 -11.42
CA LYS A 284 11.23 6.75 -12.87
C LYS A 284 9.98 7.28 -13.58
N ALA A 285 10.20 8.09 -14.61
CA ALA A 285 9.12 8.51 -15.48
C ALA A 285 8.54 7.28 -16.17
N LEU A 286 7.22 7.18 -16.17
CA LEU A 286 6.47 6.08 -16.73
C LEU A 286 5.70 6.57 -17.96
N ARG A 287 5.70 5.78 -19.03
CA ARG A 287 4.90 6.10 -20.21
C ARG A 287 3.41 5.97 -19.91
N GLU A 288 2.60 6.82 -20.53
CA GLU A 288 1.13 6.63 -20.49
C GLU A 288 0.77 5.26 -21.08
N GLY A 289 -0.16 4.54 -20.44
CA GLY A 289 -0.53 3.17 -20.80
C GLY A 289 0.61 2.15 -20.64
N ALA A 290 1.56 2.38 -19.72
CA ALA A 290 2.56 1.36 -19.39
C ALA A 290 1.88 0.07 -18.88
N ASP A 291 2.43 -1.06 -19.30
CA ASP A 291 2.07 -2.37 -18.74
C ASP A 291 2.90 -2.58 -17.47
N LEU A 292 2.20 -2.84 -16.36
CA LEU A 292 2.80 -3.16 -15.06
C LEU A 292 2.30 -4.52 -14.55
N THR A 293 1.77 -5.36 -15.44
CA THR A 293 1.43 -6.74 -15.12
C THR A 293 2.70 -7.55 -14.82
N TRP A 294 2.50 -8.73 -14.24
CA TRP A 294 3.58 -9.63 -13.87
C TRP A 294 4.59 -9.87 -15.01
N ASP A 295 4.14 -10.14 -16.24
CA ASP A 295 5.07 -10.44 -17.34
C ASP A 295 5.54 -9.20 -18.15
N ALA A 296 5.31 -7.98 -17.64
CA ALA A 296 5.59 -6.74 -18.36
C ALA A 296 7.08 -6.39 -18.49
N ASP A 297 7.95 -6.97 -17.66
CA ASP A 297 9.40 -6.73 -17.74
C ASP A 297 10.01 -7.53 -18.90
N GLU A 298 10.13 -6.86 -20.04
CA GLU A 298 10.72 -7.42 -21.26
C GLU A 298 12.25 -7.36 -21.29
N VAL A 299 12.88 -6.58 -20.40
CA VAL A 299 14.33 -6.36 -20.38
C VAL A 299 15.05 -7.47 -19.63
N ASN A 300 14.47 -7.97 -18.54
CA ASN A 300 15.07 -8.96 -17.64
C ASN A 300 14.53 -10.38 -17.85
N ARG A 301 14.12 -10.73 -19.08
CA ARG A 301 13.61 -12.07 -19.42
C ARG A 301 14.62 -13.20 -19.21
#